data_AF-A0A9P4GES9-F1
#
_entry.id   AF-A0A9P4GES9-F1
#
_cell.length_a   1.000
_cell.length_b   1.000
_cell.length_c   1.000
_cell.angle_alpha   90.00
_cell.angle_beta   90.00
_cell.angle_gamma   90.00
#
_symmetry.space_group_name_H-M   'P 1'
#
loop_
_entity.id
_entity.type
_entity.pdbx_description
1 polymer ?
#
loop_
_entity_poly.entity_id
_entity_poly.type
_entity_poly.pdbx_seq_one_letter_code
_entity_poly.pdbx_strand_id
1 'polypeptide(L)'
;MSATIPSLNPFSDENIEPTMSGEKNFADFKVGNDATLVKDPYKKTASRLDNVAVPILDAVQAFPTWSPQSSVSTLSIVSTAPTSPTTDTFNAPIQWNNADLMYLLSCTMPDELLANQLIFSPPLEDLRTITCLIHLQLFRRTPTTPPPPEAFSKHAPIGTGRPCSSVLVAESDKKCGSTTEARRSLAKKLLSSMRVVGGAVDMYNVLVTLHRLSTPTLYSIYRSLILMTAVSDREWSERLQQLRGLVDGCDAVESVDFTCTVEARLEVFFLEVGVGQLERWIRSVGVALALGRRGRKVWADVYGDAAAFLGRAMWELLD
;
A
#
# COMPACT_ATOMS: atom_id res chain seq x y z
N MET A 1 -3.98 25.12 -5.38
CA MET A 1 -4.52 24.09 -4.46
C MET A 1 -4.11 22.74 -5.02
N SER A 2 -3.06 22.14 -4.45
CA SER A 2 -2.55 20.84 -4.91
C SER A 2 -3.38 19.76 -4.21
N ALA A 3 -4.24 19.07 -4.96
CA ALA A 3 -4.97 17.93 -4.43
C ALA A 3 -4.01 16.74 -4.41
N THR A 4 -3.58 16.32 -3.21
CA THR A 4 -2.89 15.04 -3.02
C THR A 4 -3.87 13.94 -3.43
N ILE A 5 -3.61 13.27 -4.55
CA ILE A 5 -4.43 12.18 -5.06
C ILE A 5 -4.06 10.93 -4.24
N PRO A 6 -5.02 10.25 -3.59
CA PRO A 6 -4.72 9.09 -2.76
C PRO A 6 -4.10 7.95 -3.59
N SER A 7 -3.33 7.08 -2.93
CA SER A 7 -2.70 5.93 -3.55
C SER A 7 -3.74 4.91 -4.06
N LEU A 8 -3.33 4.00 -4.97
CA LEU A 8 -4.19 2.88 -5.42
C LEU A 8 -4.58 1.93 -4.28
N ASN A 9 -3.90 2.04 -3.14
CA ASN A 9 -4.25 1.34 -1.92
C ASN A 9 -5.04 2.26 -0.99
N PRO A 10 -6.34 2.03 -0.81
CA PRO A 10 -7.11 2.77 0.16
C PRO A 10 -6.73 2.44 1.62
N PHE A 11 -5.77 1.53 1.84
CA PHE A 11 -5.24 1.12 3.14
C PHE A 11 -3.82 1.61 3.43
N SER A 12 -3.18 2.35 2.52
CA SER A 12 -1.90 2.98 2.83
C SER A 12 -2.08 4.01 3.94
N ASP A 13 -1.28 3.93 5.01
CA ASP A 13 -1.32 4.82 6.19
C ASP A 13 -0.82 6.26 5.89
N GLU A 14 -1.18 6.81 4.73
CA GLU A 14 -1.10 8.25 4.52
C GLU A 14 -2.16 8.91 5.41
N ASN A 15 -1.70 9.55 6.49
CA ASN A 15 -2.51 10.32 7.43
C ASN A 15 -3.24 11.45 6.70
N ILE A 16 -4.40 11.16 6.11
CA ILE A 16 -5.37 12.18 5.73
C ILE A 16 -6.22 12.44 6.96
N GLU A 17 -5.79 13.39 7.80
CA GLU A 17 -6.63 13.92 8.86
C GLU A 17 -7.91 14.50 8.22
N PRO A 18 -9.10 14.03 8.61
CA PRO A 18 -10.34 14.65 8.14
C PRO A 18 -10.41 16.06 8.72
N THR A 19 -10.29 17.07 7.87
CA THR A 19 -10.53 18.47 8.24
C THR A 19 -12.03 18.65 8.49
N MET A 20 -12.48 18.33 9.70
CA MET A 20 -13.83 18.61 10.17
C MET A 20 -13.91 20.11 10.49
N SER A 21 -14.17 20.93 9.46
CA SER A 21 -14.64 22.31 9.68
C SER A 21 -16.14 22.28 9.97
N GLY A 22 -16.47 22.39 11.26
CA GLY A 22 -17.83 22.41 11.75
C GLY A 22 -17.87 22.90 13.19
N GLU A 23 -17.69 24.20 13.38
CA GLU A 23 -17.97 24.89 14.64
C GLU A 23 -19.41 24.63 15.09
N LYS A 24 -19.59 24.20 16.34
CA LYS A 24 -20.54 24.81 17.30
C LYS A 24 -20.40 24.21 18.71
N ASN A 25 -19.85 25.05 19.59
CA ASN A 25 -20.21 25.30 20.99
C ASN A 25 -20.79 24.15 21.83
N PHE A 26 -20.05 23.73 22.86
CA PHE A 26 -20.62 23.56 24.20
C PHE A 26 -19.55 23.87 25.27
N ALA A 27 -20.00 24.50 26.35
CA ALA A 27 -19.26 25.38 27.23
C ALA A 27 -18.51 24.70 28.39
N ASP A 28 -17.52 25.44 28.89
CA ASP A 28 -17.08 25.65 30.28
C ASP A 28 -17.10 24.50 31.30
N PHE A 29 -15.90 24.15 31.79
CA PHE A 29 -15.67 23.94 33.21
C PHE A 29 -14.24 24.31 33.61
N LYS A 30 -14.08 25.38 34.40
CA LYS A 30 -12.84 25.84 35.05
C LYS A 30 -12.93 25.57 36.55
N VAL A 31 -11.91 24.94 37.13
CA VAL A 31 -11.42 25.08 38.52
C VAL A 31 -9.95 24.62 38.48
N GLY A 32 -8.91 25.23 39.05
CA GLY A 32 -8.69 26.35 39.96
C GLY A 32 -7.24 26.22 40.49
N ASN A 33 -6.57 27.35 40.71
CA ASN A 33 -5.15 27.61 41.05
C ASN A 33 -4.57 26.95 42.33
N ASP A 34 -3.23 26.85 42.40
CA ASP A 34 -2.33 27.58 43.35
C ASP A 34 -0.83 27.29 43.04
N ALA A 35 0.04 28.26 42.72
CA ALA A 35 0.93 29.07 43.60
C ALA A 35 1.90 28.21 44.47
N THR A 36 3.22 28.39 44.58
CA THR A 36 4.06 29.60 44.62
C THR A 36 5.58 29.27 44.60
N LEU A 37 6.39 30.28 44.23
CA LEU A 37 7.85 30.51 44.28
C LEU A 37 8.67 29.94 45.47
N VAL A 38 10.00 29.77 45.29
CA VAL A 38 11.10 30.52 46.00
C VAL A 38 12.53 30.16 45.50
N LYS A 39 13.21 31.19 44.95
CA LYS A 39 14.62 31.67 45.03
C LYS A 39 15.86 30.76 44.76
N ASP A 40 16.61 31.18 43.73
CA ASP A 40 18.08 31.21 43.54
C ASP A 40 18.85 31.83 44.74
N PRO A 41 20.18 31.59 44.97
CA PRO A 41 21.24 31.76 43.94
C PRO A 41 22.55 30.93 44.11
N TYR A 42 23.39 30.82 43.06
CA TYR A 42 24.85 31.04 43.13
C TYR A 42 25.47 31.19 41.71
N LYS A 43 26.16 32.31 41.51
CA LYS A 43 26.94 32.70 40.31
C LYS A 43 28.22 31.86 40.15
N LYS A 44 28.64 31.58 38.90
CA LYS A 44 29.98 31.94 38.42
C LYS A 44 30.12 31.90 36.89
N THR A 45 30.72 32.97 36.37
CA THR A 45 31.03 33.34 34.99
C THR A 45 32.26 32.65 34.39
N ALA A 46 32.23 32.40 33.08
CA ALA A 46 33.29 32.59 32.07
C ALA A 46 32.76 32.02 30.74
N SER A 47 33.06 32.46 29.52
CA SER A 47 33.56 33.69 28.91
C SER A 47 33.53 33.42 27.40
N ARG A 48 32.93 34.33 26.61
CA ARG A 48 33.26 34.68 25.21
C ARG A 48 33.50 33.53 24.20
N LEU A 49 32.53 33.28 23.32
CA LEU A 49 32.76 32.59 22.04
C LEU A 49 33.20 33.63 21.00
N ASP A 50 34.41 33.47 20.48
CA ASP A 50 34.91 34.22 19.34
C ASP A 50 34.21 33.74 18.06
N ASN A 51 33.66 34.69 17.30
CA ASN A 51 33.18 34.48 15.95
C ASN A 51 34.39 34.25 15.03
N VAL A 52 34.66 33.00 14.67
CA VAL A 52 35.64 32.65 13.64
C VAL A 52 34.95 32.72 12.28
N ALA A 53 35.32 33.72 11.49
CA ALA A 53 34.94 33.83 10.09
C ALA A 53 35.70 32.77 9.26
N VAL A 54 34.95 31.94 8.52
CA VAL A 54 35.52 30.97 7.58
C VAL A 54 35.77 31.69 6.23
N PRO A 55 36.97 31.60 5.64
CA PRO A 55 37.27 32.25 4.36
C PRO A 55 36.55 31.52 3.20
N ILE A 56 35.84 32.29 2.40
CA ILE A 56 35.30 31.87 1.10
C ILE A 56 36.48 31.90 0.11
N LEU A 57 36.84 30.74 -0.45
CA LEU A 57 37.75 30.63 -1.57
C LEU A 57 36.93 30.28 -2.81
N ASP A 58 36.94 31.17 -3.80
CA ASP A 58 36.36 30.93 -5.12
C ASP A 58 37.24 29.99 -5.97
N ALA A 59 36.57 29.39 -6.97
CA ALA A 59 36.86 28.15 -7.66
C ALA A 59 38.28 27.92 -8.23
N VAL A 60 38.72 26.65 -8.16
CA VAL A 60 39.73 26.04 -9.05
C VAL A 60 39.10 24.84 -9.77
N GLN A 61 39.28 24.77 -11.09
CA GLN A 61 38.78 23.70 -11.97
C GLN A 61 39.56 22.37 -11.87
N ALA A 62 38.76 21.29 -11.93
CA ALA A 62 38.97 19.95 -12.54
C ALA A 62 39.98 18.94 -11.94
N PHE A 63 39.49 17.73 -11.63
CA PHE A 63 39.79 16.45 -12.31
C PHE A 63 38.77 15.36 -11.88
N PRO A 64 38.52 14.30 -12.69
CA PRO A 64 37.32 13.49 -12.63
C PRO A 64 37.37 12.50 -11.47
N THR A 65 36.35 12.51 -10.62
CA THR A 65 36.21 11.52 -9.56
C THR A 65 35.63 10.24 -10.17
N TRP A 66 36.42 9.17 -10.07
CA TRP A 66 36.07 7.78 -10.32
C TRP A 66 34.67 7.44 -9.80
N SER A 67 33.85 6.82 -10.66
CA SER A 67 32.57 6.21 -10.29
C SER A 67 32.75 5.14 -9.22
N PRO A 68 31.72 4.95 -8.39
CA PRO A 68 31.03 3.67 -8.40
C PRO A 68 29.58 3.88 -8.84
N GLN A 69 29.17 3.08 -9.82
CA GLN A 69 27.78 2.89 -10.17
C GLN A 69 27.00 2.45 -8.93
N SER A 70 26.04 3.27 -8.54
CA SER A 70 24.82 2.81 -7.88
C SER A 70 23.71 3.58 -8.56
N SER A 71 23.20 3.00 -9.64
CA SER A 71 21.96 3.41 -10.27
C SER A 71 20.84 3.16 -9.26
N VAL A 72 20.67 4.11 -8.35
CA VAL A 72 19.50 4.19 -7.51
C VAL A 72 18.35 4.51 -8.45
N SER A 73 17.45 3.56 -8.67
CA SER A 73 16.15 3.84 -9.28
C SER A 73 15.39 4.78 -8.34
N THR A 74 15.62 6.07 -8.45
CA THR A 74 14.73 7.11 -7.93
C THR A 74 13.50 7.11 -8.83
N LEU A 75 12.49 6.34 -8.43
CA LEU A 75 11.14 6.47 -8.94
C LEU A 75 10.59 7.82 -8.48
N SER A 76 10.66 8.83 -9.35
CA SER A 76 9.85 10.05 -9.22
C SER A 76 8.39 9.69 -9.53
N ILE A 77 7.68 9.11 -8.55
CA ILE A 77 6.23 8.92 -8.64
C ILE A 77 5.60 10.29 -8.41
N VAL A 78 5.36 11.02 -9.50
CA VAL A 78 4.49 12.19 -9.49
C VAL A 78 3.07 11.69 -9.25
N SER A 79 2.54 11.93 -8.06
CA SER A 79 1.15 12.28 -7.68
C SER A 79 -0.06 11.76 -8.51
N THR A 80 0.04 10.65 -9.22
CA THR A 80 -1.08 10.03 -9.94
C THR A 80 -1.05 8.53 -9.71
N ALA A 81 -2.20 7.98 -9.32
CA ALA A 81 -2.47 6.54 -9.30
C ALA A 81 -1.96 5.89 -10.60
N PRO A 82 -1.18 4.79 -10.54
CA PRO A 82 -0.74 4.10 -11.73
C PRO A 82 -1.97 3.64 -12.52
N THR A 83 -2.07 4.08 -13.76
CA THR A 83 -3.14 3.68 -14.68
C THR A 83 -2.74 2.40 -15.40
N SER A 84 -3.71 1.54 -15.72
CA SER A 84 -3.43 0.31 -16.44
C SER A 84 -2.76 0.65 -17.79
N PRO A 85 -1.59 0.07 -18.10
CA PRO A 85 -0.87 0.37 -19.34
C PRO A 85 -1.55 -0.22 -20.59
N THR A 86 -2.54 -1.10 -20.43
CA THR A 86 -3.27 -1.70 -21.55
C THR A 86 -4.53 -0.87 -21.87
N THR A 87 -4.35 0.21 -22.63
CA THR A 87 -5.45 1.05 -23.15
C THR A 87 -6.31 0.36 -24.23
N ASP A 88 -5.91 -0.80 -24.75
CA ASP A 88 -6.58 -1.42 -25.89
C ASP A 88 -7.38 -2.64 -25.48
N THR A 89 -8.71 -2.48 -25.37
CA THR A 89 -9.75 -3.52 -25.33
C THR A 89 -9.69 -4.57 -24.20
N PHE A 90 -10.85 -4.89 -23.63
CA PHE A 90 -11.02 -5.94 -22.61
C PHE A 90 -10.48 -7.33 -23.01
N ASN A 91 -10.20 -7.57 -24.30
CA ASN A 91 -9.76 -8.87 -24.83
C ASN A 91 -8.33 -8.90 -25.40
N ALA A 92 -7.56 -7.80 -25.35
CA ALA A 92 -6.17 -7.86 -25.83
C ALA A 92 -5.28 -8.66 -24.86
N PRO A 93 -4.34 -9.48 -25.38
CA PRO A 93 -3.38 -10.21 -24.54
C PRO A 93 -2.46 -9.25 -23.80
N ILE A 94 -2.10 -9.59 -22.55
CA ILE A 94 -1.17 -8.80 -21.75
C ILE A 94 0.23 -8.96 -22.36
N GLN A 95 0.87 -7.84 -22.64
CA GLN A 95 2.17 -7.84 -23.33
C GLN A 95 3.33 -8.26 -22.42
N TRP A 96 3.10 -8.28 -21.10
CA TRP A 96 4.07 -8.55 -20.06
C TRP A 96 5.35 -7.72 -20.24
N ASN A 97 5.17 -6.41 -20.41
CA ASN A 97 6.27 -5.44 -20.40
C ASN A 97 6.57 -4.96 -18.96
N ASN A 98 7.51 -4.03 -18.79
CA ASN A 98 7.84 -3.49 -17.47
C ASN A 98 6.63 -2.83 -16.79
N ALA A 99 5.80 -2.11 -17.55
CA ALA A 99 4.63 -1.42 -17.02
C ALA A 99 3.56 -2.42 -16.54
N ASP A 100 3.31 -3.50 -17.28
CA ASP A 100 2.35 -4.54 -16.87
C ASP A 100 2.77 -5.21 -15.56
N LEU A 101 4.07 -5.53 -15.43
CA LEU A 101 4.61 -6.14 -14.21
C LEU A 101 4.58 -5.19 -13.01
N MET A 102 4.87 -3.91 -13.23
CA MET A 102 4.76 -2.89 -12.18
C MET A 102 3.30 -2.65 -11.79
N TYR A 103 2.37 -2.70 -12.76
CA TYR A 103 0.94 -2.57 -12.50
C TYR A 103 0.42 -3.76 -11.70
N LEU A 104 0.84 -4.99 -12.02
CA LEU A 104 0.57 -6.18 -11.23
C LEU A 104 1.02 -5.99 -9.77
N LEU A 105 2.27 -5.53 -9.55
CA LEU A 105 2.77 -5.27 -8.20
C LEU A 105 1.99 -4.16 -7.49
N SER A 106 1.56 -3.13 -8.20
CA SER A 106 0.70 -2.08 -7.62
C SER A 106 -0.68 -2.60 -7.21
N CYS A 107 -1.13 -3.71 -7.80
CA CYS A 107 -2.38 -4.36 -7.44
C CYS A 107 -2.22 -5.35 -6.28
N THR A 108 -1.11 -6.11 -6.24
CA THR A 108 -0.93 -7.21 -5.28
C THR A 108 -0.08 -6.86 -4.06
N MET A 109 0.82 -5.88 -4.17
CA MET A 109 1.77 -5.45 -3.13
C MET A 109 1.90 -3.92 -3.11
N PRO A 110 0.79 -3.18 -3.00
CA PRO A 110 0.84 -1.73 -3.14
C PRO A 110 1.65 -1.05 -2.04
N ASP A 111 1.59 -1.55 -0.79
CA ASP A 111 2.30 -0.94 0.34
C ASP A 111 3.82 -1.07 0.18
N GLU A 112 4.30 -2.27 -0.18
CA GLU A 112 5.71 -2.49 -0.47
C GLU A 112 6.21 -1.68 -1.66
N LEU A 113 5.34 -1.50 -2.67
CA LEU A 113 5.66 -0.70 -3.85
C LEU A 113 5.78 0.78 -3.50
N LEU A 114 4.80 1.34 -2.78
CA LEU A 114 4.79 2.74 -2.33
C LEU A 114 5.96 3.04 -1.38
N ALA A 115 6.32 2.09 -0.52
CA ALA A 115 7.46 2.20 0.38
C ALA A 115 8.82 1.96 -0.30
N ASN A 116 8.86 1.73 -1.62
CA ASN A 116 10.07 1.43 -2.40
C ASN A 116 10.90 0.28 -1.80
N GLN A 117 10.19 -0.77 -1.34
CA GLN A 117 10.79 -1.95 -0.71
C GLN A 117 11.05 -3.07 -1.71
N LEU A 118 10.50 -3.00 -2.92
CA LEU A 118 10.64 -4.03 -3.94
C LEU A 118 11.88 -3.78 -4.81
N ILE A 119 12.67 -4.83 -5.06
CA ILE A 119 13.89 -4.78 -5.88
C ILE A 119 13.86 -5.90 -6.92
N PHE A 120 14.09 -5.57 -8.18
CA PHE A 120 14.32 -6.55 -9.23
C PHE A 120 15.81 -6.86 -9.41
N SER A 121 16.13 -8.13 -9.65
CA SER A 121 17.46 -8.59 -10.04
C SER A 121 17.34 -9.56 -11.23
N PRO A 122 17.92 -9.24 -12.40
CA PRO A 122 18.50 -7.94 -12.75
C PRO A 122 17.44 -6.81 -12.78
N PRO A 123 17.84 -5.54 -12.76
CA PRO A 123 16.93 -4.40 -12.94
C PRO A 123 16.10 -4.53 -14.24
N LEU A 124 14.85 -4.03 -14.22
CA LEU A 124 13.93 -4.20 -15.34
C LEU A 124 14.36 -3.43 -16.61
N GLU A 125 15.11 -2.35 -16.43
CA GLU A 125 15.68 -1.52 -17.50
C GLU A 125 16.80 -2.25 -18.23
N ASP A 126 17.59 -3.01 -17.47
CA ASP A 126 18.74 -3.76 -17.97
C ASP A 126 18.32 -4.98 -18.79
N LEU A 127 17.08 -5.46 -18.63
CA LEU A 127 16.56 -6.58 -19.42
C LEU A 127 16.66 -6.35 -20.93
N ARG A 128 16.62 -5.10 -21.41
CA ARG A 128 16.71 -4.79 -22.84
C ARG A 128 18.06 -5.12 -23.46
N THR A 129 19.12 -5.17 -22.66
CA THR A 129 20.50 -5.39 -23.12
C THR A 129 20.98 -6.82 -22.91
N ILE A 130 20.20 -7.65 -22.21
CA ILE A 130 20.55 -9.04 -21.93
C ILE A 130 20.15 -9.92 -23.13
N THR A 131 21.15 -10.58 -23.73
CA THR A 131 20.98 -11.46 -24.89
C THR A 131 21.10 -12.95 -24.56
N CYS A 132 21.33 -13.30 -23.29
CA CYS A 132 21.47 -14.67 -22.81
C CYS A 132 20.23 -15.11 -22.00
N LEU A 133 20.26 -16.32 -21.42
CA LEU A 133 19.18 -16.83 -20.58
C LEU A 133 18.89 -15.88 -19.41
N ILE A 134 17.64 -15.46 -19.29
CA ILE A 134 17.21 -14.48 -18.29
C ILE A 134 16.61 -15.21 -17.09
N HIS A 135 17.04 -14.79 -15.90
CA HIS A 135 16.46 -15.20 -14.62
C HIS A 135 16.14 -13.93 -13.83
N LEU A 136 14.86 -13.62 -13.70
CA LEU A 136 14.36 -12.41 -13.06
C LEU A 136 13.85 -12.73 -11.66
N GLN A 137 14.39 -12.06 -10.66
CA GLN A 137 14.06 -12.27 -9.25
C GLN A 137 13.50 -10.97 -8.66
N LEU A 138 12.48 -11.10 -7.82
CA LEU A 138 11.90 -10.01 -7.04
C LEU A 138 12.25 -10.21 -5.57
N PHE A 139 12.86 -9.20 -4.97
CA PHE A 139 13.20 -9.17 -3.55
C PHE A 139 12.42 -8.09 -2.83
N ARG A 140 12.11 -8.33 -1.56
CA ARG A 140 11.58 -7.33 -0.62
C ARG A 140 12.66 -6.96 0.38
N ARG A 141 12.98 -5.66 0.47
CA ARG A 141 13.82 -5.08 1.52
C ARG A 141 13.12 -5.27 2.84
N THR A 142 13.79 -5.88 3.80
CA THR A 142 13.36 -5.78 5.19
C THR A 142 13.93 -4.48 5.76
N PRO A 143 13.12 -3.65 6.45
CA PRO A 143 13.64 -2.49 7.12
C PRO A 143 14.70 -2.96 8.12
N THR A 144 15.92 -2.44 7.95
CA THR A 144 16.97 -2.70 8.92
C THR A 144 16.53 -2.04 10.21
N THR A 145 16.25 -2.84 11.25
CA THR A 145 16.35 -2.35 12.63
C THR A 145 17.63 -1.54 12.72
N PRO A 146 17.64 -0.35 13.35
CA PRO A 146 18.83 0.47 13.42
C PRO A 146 19.97 -0.42 13.90
N PRO A 147 21.03 -0.60 13.11
CA PRO A 147 22.07 -1.55 13.45
C PRO A 147 22.60 -1.17 14.83
N PRO A 148 22.82 -2.15 15.74
CA PRO A 148 23.34 -1.85 17.07
C PRO A 148 24.63 -1.03 16.92
N PRO A 149 24.95 -0.10 17.84
CA PRO A 149 26.13 0.76 17.73
C PRO A 149 27.43 -0.01 17.45
N GLU A 150 27.50 -1.25 17.92
CA GLU A 150 28.57 -2.23 17.71
C GLU A 150 28.84 -2.54 16.23
N ALA A 151 27.83 -2.47 15.36
CA ALA A 151 27.96 -2.66 13.91
C ALA A 151 28.69 -1.51 13.20
N PHE A 152 28.86 -0.35 13.87
CA PHE A 152 29.67 0.78 13.42
C PHE A 152 31.00 0.90 14.18
N SER A 153 31.37 -0.13 14.96
CA SER A 153 32.64 -0.14 15.70
C SER A 153 33.84 -0.05 14.76
N LYS A 154 34.85 0.74 15.13
CA LYS A 154 36.17 0.78 14.46
C LYS A 154 36.85 -0.60 14.43
N HIS A 155 36.44 -1.50 15.32
CA HIS A 155 36.93 -2.88 15.41
C HIS A 155 36.08 -3.88 14.63
N ALA A 156 34.97 -3.44 14.02
CA ALA A 156 34.21 -4.28 13.12
C ALA A 156 35.06 -4.57 11.86
N PRO A 157 35.06 -5.82 11.36
CA PRO A 157 35.81 -6.15 10.15
C PRO A 157 35.37 -5.25 8.99
N ILE A 158 36.36 -4.63 8.34
CA ILE A 158 36.15 -3.75 7.17
C ILE A 158 35.46 -4.58 6.08
N GLY A 159 34.17 -4.33 5.86
CA GLY A 159 33.33 -5.14 4.97
C GLY A 159 31.92 -5.41 5.49
N THR A 160 31.61 -5.14 6.76
CA THR A 160 30.24 -5.21 7.31
C THR A 160 29.36 -4.01 6.90
N GLY A 161 29.53 -3.53 5.67
CA GLY A 161 28.63 -2.57 5.05
C GLY A 161 27.22 -3.14 5.08
N ARG A 162 26.41 -2.61 6.00
CA ARG A 162 24.96 -2.81 6.22
C ARG A 162 24.36 -4.00 5.45
N PRO A 163 24.06 -5.14 6.10
CA PRO A 163 23.21 -6.14 5.45
C PRO A 163 21.83 -5.50 5.22
N CYS A 164 21.54 -5.11 3.98
CA CYS A 164 20.15 -4.99 3.55
C CYS A 164 19.64 -6.42 3.44
N SER A 165 19.10 -6.96 4.53
CA SER A 165 18.41 -8.24 4.47
C SER A 165 17.27 -8.08 3.48
N SER A 166 17.36 -8.84 2.40
CA SER A 166 16.36 -8.89 1.35
C SER A 166 15.80 -10.29 1.31
N VAL A 167 14.48 -10.40 1.19
CA VAL A 167 13.78 -11.67 1.14
C VAL A 167 13.34 -11.89 -0.29
N LEU A 168 13.69 -13.03 -0.88
CA LEU A 168 13.19 -13.41 -2.20
C LEU A 168 11.67 -13.60 -2.11
N VAL A 169 10.93 -12.82 -2.90
CA VAL A 169 9.46 -12.85 -2.95
C VAL A 169 9.01 -13.84 -4.02
N ALA A 170 9.59 -13.73 -5.22
CA ALA A 170 9.31 -14.60 -6.34
C ALA A 170 10.49 -14.57 -7.33
N GLU A 171 10.63 -15.62 -8.13
CA GLU A 171 11.60 -15.68 -9.22
C GLU A 171 10.97 -16.29 -10.47
N SER A 172 11.36 -15.82 -11.64
CA SER A 172 11.01 -16.44 -12.91
C SER A 172 11.68 -17.81 -13.05
N ASP A 173 11.32 -18.55 -14.09
CA ASP A 173 12.07 -19.74 -14.47
C ASP A 173 13.52 -19.37 -14.82
N LYS A 174 14.44 -20.30 -14.54
CA LYS A 174 15.90 -20.07 -14.58
C LYS A 174 16.48 -19.92 -15.99
N LYS A 175 15.71 -20.24 -17.02
CA LYS A 175 16.17 -20.33 -18.41
C LYS A 175 15.18 -19.69 -19.39
N CYS A 176 14.71 -18.49 -19.09
CA CYS A 176 13.82 -17.78 -20.01
C CYS A 176 14.61 -17.32 -21.24
N GLY A 177 14.07 -17.60 -22.43
CA GLY A 177 14.70 -17.26 -23.71
C GLY A 177 14.43 -15.82 -24.16
N SER A 178 13.50 -15.12 -23.51
CA SER A 178 13.19 -13.72 -23.80
C SER A 178 12.84 -12.93 -22.53
N THR A 179 12.93 -11.59 -22.62
CA THR A 179 12.57 -10.70 -21.51
C THR A 179 11.09 -10.77 -21.16
N THR A 180 10.23 -10.91 -22.17
CA THR A 180 8.79 -11.09 -22.01
C THR A 180 8.47 -12.41 -21.30
N GLU A 181 9.14 -13.49 -21.68
CA GLU A 181 8.98 -14.79 -21.01
C GLU A 181 9.42 -14.74 -19.54
N ALA A 182 10.53 -14.06 -19.23
CA ALA A 182 10.99 -13.89 -17.85
C ALA A 182 9.99 -13.11 -16.99
N ARG A 183 9.45 -12.00 -17.52
CA ARG A 183 8.41 -11.21 -16.82
C ARG A 183 7.12 -11.99 -16.66
N ARG A 184 6.69 -12.69 -17.70
CA ARG A 184 5.49 -13.56 -17.68
C ARG A 184 5.63 -14.69 -16.66
N SER A 185 6.78 -15.35 -16.62
CA SER A 185 7.08 -16.42 -15.67
C SER A 185 7.12 -15.88 -14.23
N LEU A 186 7.75 -14.72 -13.99
CA LEU A 186 7.71 -14.07 -12.67
C LEU A 186 6.27 -13.69 -12.27
N ALA A 187 5.49 -13.10 -13.17
CA ALA A 187 4.09 -12.76 -12.94
C ALA A 187 3.27 -14.00 -12.57
N LYS A 188 3.45 -15.11 -13.28
CA LYS A 188 2.82 -16.40 -12.97
C LYS A 188 3.16 -16.87 -11.55
N LYS A 189 4.41 -16.69 -11.10
CA LYS A 189 4.84 -17.06 -9.75
C LYS A 189 4.23 -16.15 -8.69
N LEU A 190 4.13 -14.85 -8.95
CA LEU A 190 3.44 -13.89 -8.07
C LEU A 190 1.95 -14.21 -7.94
N LEU A 191 1.32 -14.66 -9.04
CA LEU A 191 -0.10 -15.00 -9.10
C LEU A 191 -0.42 -16.43 -8.62
N SER A 192 0.60 -17.27 -8.38
CA SER A 192 0.39 -18.68 -8.01
C SER A 192 -0.37 -18.89 -6.69
N SER A 193 -0.35 -17.88 -5.82
CA SER A 193 -1.14 -17.89 -4.58
C SER A 193 -2.57 -17.44 -4.87
N MET A 194 -3.43 -18.38 -5.25
CA MET A 194 -4.85 -18.12 -5.53
C MET A 194 -5.56 -17.38 -4.38
N ARG A 195 -5.20 -17.66 -3.13
CA ARG A 195 -5.77 -16.98 -1.96
C ARG A 195 -5.43 -15.49 -1.92
N VAL A 196 -4.17 -15.12 -2.21
CA VAL A 196 -3.72 -13.73 -2.18
C VAL A 196 -4.33 -12.96 -3.34
N VAL A 197 -4.32 -13.54 -4.54
CA VAL A 197 -4.88 -12.88 -5.73
C VAL A 197 -6.39 -12.78 -5.67
N GLY A 198 -7.08 -13.86 -5.25
CA GLY A 198 -8.53 -13.85 -5.04
C GLY A 198 -8.94 -12.76 -4.05
N GLY A 199 -8.24 -12.65 -2.91
CA GLY A 199 -8.47 -11.57 -1.94
C GLY A 199 -8.26 -10.17 -2.54
N ALA A 200 -7.26 -9.98 -3.42
CA ALA A 200 -7.05 -8.70 -4.11
C ALA A 200 -8.19 -8.39 -5.09
N VAL A 201 -8.64 -9.37 -5.87
CA VAL A 201 -9.77 -9.22 -6.80
C VAL A 201 -11.05 -8.86 -6.03
N ASP A 202 -11.35 -9.58 -4.93
CA ASP A 202 -12.52 -9.31 -4.09
C ASP A 202 -12.46 -7.90 -3.49
N MET A 203 -11.29 -7.50 -2.97
CA MET A 203 -11.04 -6.15 -2.47
C MET A 203 -11.35 -5.09 -3.52
N TYR A 204 -10.83 -5.22 -4.75
CA TYR A 204 -11.11 -4.26 -5.82
C TYR A 204 -12.58 -4.27 -6.23
N ASN A 205 -13.23 -5.42 -6.30
CA ASN A 205 -14.67 -5.51 -6.59
C ASN A 205 -15.52 -4.81 -5.53
N VAL A 206 -15.17 -4.96 -4.25
CA VAL A 206 -15.83 -4.25 -3.14
C VAL A 206 -15.59 -2.76 -3.25
N LEU A 207 -14.37 -2.32 -3.55
CA LEU A 207 -14.06 -0.90 -3.75
C LEU A 207 -14.86 -0.29 -4.89
N VAL A 208 -14.94 -0.97 -6.05
CA VAL A 208 -15.79 -0.56 -7.18
C VAL A 208 -17.24 -0.41 -6.72
N THR A 209 -17.75 -1.40 -6.00
CA THR A 209 -19.13 -1.43 -5.51
C THR A 209 -19.40 -0.23 -4.60
N LEU A 210 -18.59 -0.04 -3.55
CA LEU A 210 -18.71 1.07 -2.61
C LEU A 210 -18.67 2.45 -3.30
N HIS A 211 -17.78 2.61 -4.28
CA HIS A 211 -17.63 3.87 -5.01
C HIS A 211 -18.80 4.14 -5.98
N ARG A 212 -19.55 3.11 -6.40
CA ARG A 212 -20.74 3.26 -7.25
C ARG A 212 -22.05 3.47 -6.48
N LEU A 213 -22.08 3.17 -5.18
CA LEU A 213 -23.29 3.30 -4.37
C LEU A 213 -23.77 4.75 -4.24
N SER A 214 -25.07 4.90 -3.96
CA SER A 214 -25.65 6.20 -3.61
C SER A 214 -24.99 6.75 -2.33
N THR A 215 -24.92 8.08 -2.18
CA THR A 215 -24.39 8.69 -0.94
C THR A 215 -25.15 8.24 0.31
N PRO A 216 -26.50 8.19 0.33
CA PRO A 216 -27.25 7.67 1.47
C PRO A 216 -26.89 6.21 1.81
N THR A 217 -26.80 5.33 0.81
CA THR A 217 -26.42 3.92 1.03
C THR A 217 -25.00 3.82 1.59
N LEU A 218 -24.06 4.61 1.05
CA LEU A 218 -22.67 4.60 1.53
C LEU A 218 -22.56 5.10 2.98
N TYR A 219 -23.33 6.11 3.38
CA TYR A 219 -23.42 6.54 4.79
C TYR A 219 -24.03 5.46 5.69
N SER A 220 -25.04 4.74 5.21
CA SER A 220 -25.62 3.61 5.93
C SER A 220 -24.56 2.53 6.18
N ILE A 221 -23.81 2.14 5.13
CA ILE A 221 -22.72 1.17 5.24
C ILE A 221 -21.65 1.64 6.20
N TYR A 222 -21.21 2.90 6.10
CA TYR A 222 -20.22 3.47 7.01
C TYR A 222 -20.63 3.34 8.49
N ARG A 223 -21.90 3.65 8.79
CA ARG A 223 -22.45 3.48 10.14
C ARG A 223 -22.52 2.02 10.56
N SER A 224 -22.96 1.13 9.67
CA SER A 224 -22.99 -0.31 9.94
C SER A 224 -21.60 -0.86 10.26
N LEU A 225 -20.58 -0.47 9.50
CA LEU A 225 -19.19 -0.89 9.76
C LEU A 225 -18.69 -0.43 11.13
N ILE A 226 -19.01 0.80 11.54
CA ILE A 226 -18.69 1.27 12.89
C ILE A 226 -19.39 0.41 13.95
N LEU A 227 -20.68 0.11 13.77
CA LEU A 227 -21.42 -0.74 14.72
C LEU A 227 -20.85 -2.16 14.78
N MET A 228 -20.39 -2.72 13.65
CA MET A 228 -19.75 -4.03 13.60
C MET A 228 -18.50 -4.13 14.48
N THR A 229 -17.82 -3.02 14.78
CA THR A 229 -16.65 -3.03 15.69
C THR A 229 -16.99 -3.39 17.14
N ALA A 230 -18.26 -3.23 17.54
CA ALA A 230 -18.73 -3.51 18.90
C ALA A 230 -19.40 -4.88 19.03
N VAL A 231 -19.54 -5.62 17.93
CA VAL A 231 -20.17 -6.95 17.89
C VAL A 231 -19.23 -7.98 18.54
N SER A 232 -19.79 -8.89 19.33
CA SER A 232 -19.01 -9.96 19.97
C SER A 232 -18.54 -10.99 18.93
N ASP A 233 -17.39 -11.64 19.15
CA ASP A 233 -16.89 -12.71 18.27
C ASP A 233 -17.91 -13.83 18.03
N ARG A 234 -18.70 -14.14 19.07
CA ARG A 234 -19.79 -15.11 18.98
C ARG A 234 -20.85 -14.66 17.97
N GLU A 235 -21.41 -13.47 18.17
CA GLU A 235 -22.43 -12.91 17.27
C GLU A 235 -21.90 -12.76 15.84
N TRP A 236 -20.64 -12.35 15.68
CA TRP A 236 -19.96 -12.28 14.40
C TRP A 236 -19.94 -13.63 13.68
N SER A 237 -19.54 -14.69 14.38
CA SER A 237 -19.47 -16.04 13.84
C SER A 237 -20.84 -16.63 13.51
N GLU A 238 -21.83 -16.42 14.38
CA GLU A 238 -23.21 -16.87 14.19
C GLU A 238 -23.84 -16.16 12.99
N ARG A 239 -23.62 -14.84 12.86
CA ARG A 239 -24.11 -14.05 11.72
C ARG A 239 -23.51 -14.51 10.39
N LEU A 240 -22.20 -14.77 10.36
CA LEU A 240 -21.53 -15.28 9.16
C LEU A 240 -22.07 -16.67 8.76
N GLN A 241 -22.33 -17.55 9.74
CA GLN A 241 -22.94 -18.86 9.48
C GLN A 241 -24.34 -18.71 8.88
N GLN A 242 -25.18 -17.86 9.47
CA GLN A 242 -26.53 -17.59 8.97
C GLN A 242 -26.52 -17.09 7.51
N LEU A 243 -25.63 -16.16 7.17
CA LEU A 243 -25.53 -15.63 5.80
C LEU A 243 -24.98 -16.67 4.80
N ARG A 244 -24.26 -17.68 5.30
CA ARG A 244 -23.81 -18.84 4.50
C ARG A 244 -24.87 -19.95 4.39
N GLY A 245 -26.07 -19.75 4.94
CA GLY A 245 -27.14 -20.75 4.90
C GLY A 245 -26.97 -21.88 5.93
N LEU A 246 -26.04 -21.72 6.88
CA LEU A 246 -25.78 -22.69 7.93
C LEU A 246 -26.69 -22.42 9.14
N VAL A 247 -27.54 -23.39 9.45
CA VAL A 247 -28.37 -23.40 10.67
C VAL A 247 -28.05 -24.68 11.43
N ASP A 248 -27.62 -24.55 12.69
CA ASP A 248 -27.19 -25.66 13.55
C ASP A 248 -26.10 -26.57 12.93
N GLY A 249 -25.24 -25.99 12.08
CA GLY A 249 -24.14 -26.71 11.42
C GLY A 249 -24.54 -27.53 10.19
N CYS A 250 -25.79 -27.42 9.75
CA CYS A 250 -26.30 -28.04 8.52
C CYS A 250 -26.60 -26.97 7.46
N ASP A 251 -26.31 -27.27 6.20
CA ASP A 251 -26.76 -26.47 5.05
C ASP A 251 -28.29 -26.59 4.96
N ALA A 252 -28.99 -25.61 5.51
CA ALA A 252 -30.43 -25.70 5.75
C ALA A 252 -31.22 -24.64 4.96
N VAL A 253 -30.58 -23.56 4.51
CA VAL A 253 -31.23 -22.40 3.88
C VAL A 253 -30.38 -21.87 2.73
N GLU A 254 -30.99 -21.14 1.79
CA GLU A 254 -30.28 -20.41 0.73
C GLU A 254 -29.24 -19.45 1.34
N SER A 255 -28.00 -19.55 0.85
CA SER A 255 -26.90 -18.67 1.22
C SER A 255 -26.94 -17.37 0.43
N VAL A 256 -26.30 -16.33 0.95
CA VAL A 256 -26.13 -15.06 0.23
C VAL A 256 -25.28 -15.30 -1.02
N ASP A 257 -25.88 -15.04 -2.18
CA ASP A 257 -25.25 -15.20 -3.49
C ASP A 257 -25.24 -13.90 -4.30
N PHE A 258 -24.90 -13.98 -5.59
CA PHE A 258 -24.83 -12.83 -6.49
C PHE A 258 -26.20 -12.19 -6.80
N THR A 259 -27.31 -12.87 -6.52
CA THR A 259 -28.68 -12.36 -6.73
C THR A 259 -29.16 -11.52 -5.54
N CYS A 260 -28.52 -11.67 -4.39
CA CYS A 260 -28.82 -10.94 -3.17
C CYS A 260 -28.47 -9.45 -3.26
N THR A 261 -29.03 -8.67 -2.32
CA THR A 261 -28.77 -7.23 -2.21
C THR A 261 -27.28 -6.95 -2.02
N VAL A 262 -26.84 -5.77 -2.45
CA VAL A 262 -25.43 -5.37 -2.31
C VAL A 262 -25.04 -5.31 -0.84
N GLU A 263 -25.95 -4.86 0.02
CA GLU A 263 -25.77 -4.77 1.46
C GLU A 263 -25.47 -6.12 2.08
N ALA A 264 -26.23 -7.17 1.74
CA ALA A 264 -26.01 -8.53 2.25
C ALA A 264 -24.67 -9.10 1.80
N ARG A 265 -24.30 -8.89 0.52
CA ARG A 265 -23.01 -9.34 -0.02
C ARG A 265 -21.82 -8.62 0.63
N LEU A 266 -21.95 -7.31 0.86
CA LEU A 266 -20.94 -6.54 1.58
C LEU A 266 -20.82 -6.99 3.03
N GLU A 267 -21.94 -7.29 3.70
CA GLU A 267 -21.94 -7.82 5.06
C GLU A 267 -21.15 -9.13 5.15
N VAL A 268 -21.40 -10.10 4.26
CA VAL A 268 -20.61 -11.35 4.18
C VAL A 268 -19.12 -11.04 4.03
N PHE A 269 -18.77 -10.19 3.07
CA PHE A 269 -17.38 -9.84 2.82
C PHE A 269 -16.68 -9.24 4.05
N PHE A 270 -17.32 -8.28 4.73
CA PHE A 270 -16.74 -7.65 5.91
C PHE A 270 -16.61 -8.63 7.09
N LEU A 271 -17.57 -9.55 7.23
CA LEU A 271 -17.50 -10.62 8.23
C LEU A 271 -16.35 -11.60 7.94
N GLU A 272 -16.09 -11.94 6.68
CA GLU A 272 -15.01 -12.85 6.27
C GLU A 272 -13.62 -12.24 6.41
N VAL A 273 -13.49 -10.95 6.08
CA VAL A 273 -12.23 -10.20 6.23
C VAL A 273 -11.84 -10.02 7.70
N GLY A 274 -12.83 -9.99 8.59
CA GLY A 274 -12.63 -10.05 10.04
C GLY A 274 -12.35 -8.69 10.70
N VAL A 275 -12.46 -8.67 12.03
CA VAL A 275 -12.38 -7.46 12.86
C VAL A 275 -11.06 -6.71 12.67
N GLY A 276 -9.93 -7.41 12.53
CA GLY A 276 -8.60 -6.79 12.41
C GLY A 276 -8.40 -5.94 11.14
N GLN A 277 -9.28 -6.06 10.15
CA GLN A 277 -9.25 -5.26 8.93
C GLN A 277 -10.42 -4.28 8.85
N LEU A 278 -11.34 -4.29 9.82
CA LEU A 278 -12.57 -3.50 9.78
C LEU A 278 -12.28 -2.00 9.86
N GLU A 279 -11.33 -1.57 10.72
CA GLU A 279 -10.91 -0.17 10.83
C GLU A 279 -10.38 0.39 9.51
N ARG A 280 -9.62 -0.43 8.77
CA ARG A 280 -9.12 -0.11 7.44
C ARG A 280 -10.28 0.14 6.47
N TRP A 281 -11.28 -0.73 6.45
CA TRP A 281 -12.47 -0.55 5.62
C TRP A 281 -13.31 0.66 6.03
N ILE A 282 -13.44 0.95 7.33
CA ILE A 282 -14.10 2.16 7.83
C ILE A 282 -13.38 3.40 7.26
N ARG A 283 -12.05 3.45 7.32
CA ARG A 283 -11.26 4.54 6.73
C ARG A 283 -11.52 4.66 5.23
N SER A 284 -11.47 3.55 4.48
CA SER A 284 -11.69 3.56 3.02
C SER A 284 -13.09 4.04 2.63
N VAL A 285 -14.14 3.63 3.35
CA VAL A 285 -15.52 4.12 3.13
C VAL A 285 -15.63 5.60 3.49
N GLY A 286 -14.97 6.05 4.55
CA GLY A 286 -14.87 7.47 4.92
C GLY A 286 -14.23 8.32 3.81
N VAL A 287 -13.13 7.84 3.22
CA VAL A 287 -12.49 8.48 2.05
C VAL A 287 -13.46 8.54 0.87
N ALA A 288 -14.17 7.44 0.56
CA ALA A 288 -15.15 7.41 -0.51
C ALA A 288 -16.27 8.45 -0.30
N LEU A 289 -16.75 8.61 0.94
CA LEU A 289 -17.73 9.65 1.28
C LEU A 289 -17.19 11.07 1.05
N ALA A 290 -15.92 11.33 1.40
CA ALA A 290 -15.27 12.63 1.25
C ALA A 290 -15.05 13.04 -0.23
N LEU A 291 -14.84 12.08 -1.13
CA LEU A 291 -14.57 12.33 -2.56
C LEU A 291 -15.77 12.91 -3.34
N GLY A 292 -16.99 12.81 -2.80
CA GLY A 292 -18.21 13.17 -3.50
C GLY A 292 -18.49 12.29 -4.73
N ARG A 293 -19.61 12.50 -5.43
CA ARG A 293 -20.06 11.60 -6.50
C ARG A 293 -19.11 11.54 -7.70
N ARG A 294 -18.55 12.68 -8.11
CA ARG A 294 -17.66 12.75 -9.28
C ARG A 294 -16.32 12.08 -8.99
N GLY A 295 -15.70 12.37 -7.84
CA GLY A 295 -14.45 11.73 -7.43
C GLY A 295 -14.63 10.22 -7.28
N ARG A 296 -15.73 9.79 -6.66
CA ARG A 296 -16.04 8.36 -6.53
C ARG A 296 -16.15 7.64 -7.87
N LYS A 297 -16.78 8.26 -8.88
CA LYS A 297 -16.88 7.64 -10.21
C LYS A 297 -15.50 7.35 -10.82
N VAL A 298 -14.59 8.33 -10.78
CA VAL A 298 -13.22 8.17 -11.30
C VAL A 298 -12.51 7.03 -10.59
N TRP A 299 -12.61 6.96 -9.27
CA TRP A 299 -12.00 5.89 -8.48
C TRP A 299 -12.65 4.52 -8.73
N ALA A 300 -13.96 4.46 -8.93
CA ALA A 300 -14.64 3.22 -9.32
C ALA A 300 -14.11 2.68 -10.65
N ASP A 301 -13.76 3.55 -11.59
CA ASP A 301 -13.19 3.14 -12.87
C ASP A 301 -11.76 2.60 -12.67
N VAL A 302 -10.92 3.29 -11.87
CA VAL A 302 -9.56 2.83 -11.53
C VAL A 302 -9.55 1.46 -10.85
N TYR A 303 -10.40 1.25 -9.84
CA TYR A 303 -10.52 -0.05 -9.17
C TYR A 303 -11.11 -1.12 -10.08
N GLY A 304 -12.01 -0.73 -11.00
CA GLY A 304 -12.58 -1.62 -12.00
C GLY A 304 -11.52 -2.13 -12.97
N ASP A 305 -10.64 -1.24 -13.42
CA ASP A 305 -9.51 -1.58 -14.29
C ASP A 305 -8.51 -2.51 -13.57
N ALA A 306 -8.25 -2.28 -12.29
CA ALA A 306 -7.40 -3.15 -11.48
C ALA A 306 -7.98 -4.56 -11.33
N ALA A 307 -9.28 -4.68 -10.98
CA ALA A 307 -9.98 -5.96 -10.90
C ALA A 307 -9.97 -6.69 -12.25
N ALA A 308 -10.28 -5.98 -13.33
CA ALA A 308 -10.29 -6.54 -14.69
C ALA A 308 -8.90 -7.01 -15.14
N PHE A 309 -7.86 -6.24 -14.85
CA PHE A 309 -6.48 -6.62 -15.15
C PHE A 309 -6.07 -7.89 -14.38
N LEU A 310 -6.33 -7.95 -13.07
CA LEU A 310 -6.01 -9.13 -12.25
C LEU A 310 -6.77 -10.37 -12.75
N GLY A 311 -8.06 -10.24 -13.06
CA GLY A 311 -8.86 -11.33 -13.61
C GLY A 311 -8.29 -11.87 -14.93
N ARG A 312 -7.90 -10.97 -15.85
CA ARG A 312 -7.24 -11.36 -17.11
C ARG A 312 -5.88 -12.02 -16.89
N ALA A 313 -5.06 -11.44 -16.01
CA ALA A 313 -3.74 -11.97 -15.69
C ALA A 313 -3.81 -13.39 -15.10
N MET A 314 -4.81 -13.67 -14.26
CA MET A 314 -5.07 -15.02 -13.76
C MET A 314 -5.44 -15.98 -14.88
N TRP A 315 -6.43 -15.62 -15.70
CA TRP A 315 -6.89 -16.44 -16.82
C TRP A 315 -5.76 -16.75 -17.82
N GLU A 316 -4.92 -15.77 -18.15
CA GLU A 316 -3.83 -15.96 -19.13
C GLU A 316 -2.65 -16.82 -18.62
N LEU A 317 -2.44 -16.89 -17.30
CA LEU A 317 -1.23 -17.48 -16.70
C LEU A 317 -1.45 -18.74 -15.88
N LEU A 318 -2.67 -18.96 -15.39
CA LEU A 318 -3.01 -20.07 -14.51
C LEU A 318 -3.87 -21.15 -15.18
N ASP A 319 -4.52 -20.84 -16.30
CA ASP A 319 -5.06 -21.85 -17.24
C ASP A 319 -3.95 -22.38 -18.18
#